data_AF-A0A3L6JQY6-F1
#
_entry.id   AF-A0A3L6JQY6-F1
#
_cell.length_a   1.000
_cell.length_b   1.000
_cell.length_c   1.000
_cell.angle_alpha   90.00
_cell.angle_beta   90.00
_cell.angle_gamma   90.00
#
_symmetry.space_group_name_H-M   'P 1'
#
loop_
_entity.id
_entity.type
_entity.pdbx_description
1 polymer ?
#
loop_
_entity_poly.entity_id
_entity_poly.type
_entity_poly.pdbx_seq_one_letter_code
_entity_poly.pdbx_strand_id
1 'polypeptide(L)'
;MSLTARDLLRKLADDSGLEYKQLALRVNREMSKGESFVRSVNSIAREIGLDPDGYKLNPESIADEALGILQRDYSRTLMMSAVLARMMESKGKDALPPPAFFAFLELLSAIPDAPRRISDGVSMEVDENTTRIIELLTTLVSLICEWSKDGIHGVARNCPESLIPMARSVFRKTKLYQGGLWTCISCGRIVGLGETRALVCSQCDTRMAHTFPGVGLPSSKERERVGYGRAEDGKPLE
;
A
#
# COMPACT_ATOMS: atom_id res chain seq x y z
N MET A 1 19.73 -7.50 5.59
CA MET A 1 18.90 -8.06 4.51
C MET A 1 17.95 -6.97 4.06
N SER A 2 17.86 -6.67 2.76
CA SER A 2 16.93 -5.63 2.26
C SER A 2 15.49 -6.08 2.49
N LEU A 3 14.62 -5.17 2.90
CA LEU A 3 13.19 -5.44 3.12
C LEU A 3 12.30 -4.75 2.09
N THR A 4 12.79 -3.72 1.40
CA THR A 4 11.97 -3.00 0.42
C THR A 4 12.59 -3.06 -0.97
N ALA A 5 11.75 -2.93 -1.99
CA ALA A 5 12.17 -2.74 -3.37
C ALA A 5 13.10 -1.53 -3.50
N ARG A 6 12.83 -0.45 -2.76
CA ARG A 6 13.68 0.75 -2.71
C ARG A 6 15.07 0.43 -2.18
N ASP A 7 15.17 -0.26 -1.06
CA ASP A 7 16.46 -0.64 -0.46
C ASP A 7 17.27 -1.54 -1.41
N LEU A 8 16.60 -2.50 -2.06
CA LEU A 8 17.24 -3.40 -3.01
C LEU A 8 17.76 -2.65 -4.25
N LEU A 9 16.96 -1.75 -4.80
CA LEU A 9 17.35 -0.94 -5.95
C LEU A 9 18.44 0.08 -5.61
N ARG A 10 18.44 0.65 -4.41
CA ARG A 10 19.54 1.50 -3.92
C ARG A 10 20.83 0.71 -3.81
N LYS A 11 20.79 -0.47 -3.19
CA LYS A 11 21.96 -1.36 -3.14
C LYS A 11 22.49 -1.67 -4.53
N LEU A 12 21.60 -2.03 -5.48
CA LEU A 12 22.01 -2.29 -6.87
C LEU A 12 22.63 -1.04 -7.52
N ALA A 13 22.06 0.15 -7.29
CA ALA A 13 22.58 1.42 -7.79
C ALA A 13 24.00 1.69 -7.27
N ASP A 14 24.21 1.49 -5.97
CA ASP A 14 25.48 1.71 -5.30
C ASP A 14 26.54 0.72 -5.81
N ASP A 15 26.19 -0.57 -5.92
CA ASP A 15 27.08 -1.62 -6.40
C ASP A 15 27.44 -1.47 -7.89
N SER A 16 26.52 -0.92 -8.70
CA SER A 16 26.70 -0.78 -10.15
C SER A 16 27.25 0.57 -10.60
N GLY A 17 27.20 1.58 -9.73
CA GLY A 17 27.45 2.99 -10.09
C GLY A 17 26.39 3.60 -11.03
N LEU A 18 25.20 3.00 -11.14
CA LEU A 18 24.11 3.51 -11.99
C LEU A 18 23.16 4.37 -11.16
N GLU A 19 22.47 5.31 -11.80
CA GLU A 19 21.47 6.09 -11.09
C GLU A 19 20.24 5.25 -10.71
N TYR A 20 19.78 5.39 -9.46
CA TYR A 20 18.56 4.74 -8.96
C TYR A 20 17.36 4.89 -9.90
N LYS A 21 17.16 6.10 -10.45
CA LYS A 21 16.03 6.39 -11.35
C LYS A 21 16.08 5.55 -12.63
N GLN A 22 17.27 5.35 -13.18
CA GLN A 22 17.47 4.53 -14.40
C GLN A 22 17.16 3.06 -14.10
N LEU A 23 17.64 2.54 -12.98
CA LEU A 23 17.34 1.18 -12.53
C LEU A 23 15.85 0.96 -12.27
N ALA A 24 15.20 1.88 -11.56
CA ALA A 24 13.76 1.81 -11.29
C ALA A 24 12.92 1.78 -12.58
N LEU A 25 13.26 2.63 -13.57
CA LEU A 25 12.59 2.63 -14.87
C LEU A 25 12.79 1.32 -15.63
N ARG A 26 14.00 0.76 -15.58
CA ARG A 26 14.32 -0.51 -16.25
C ARG A 26 13.56 -1.68 -15.62
N VAL A 27 13.53 -1.76 -14.28
CA VAL A 27 12.75 -2.78 -13.56
C VAL A 27 11.26 -2.65 -13.86
N ASN A 28 10.70 -1.44 -13.82
CA ASN A 28 9.28 -1.22 -14.15
C ASN A 28 8.97 -1.63 -15.60
N ARG A 29 9.91 -1.43 -16.54
CA ARG A 29 9.76 -1.87 -17.93
C ARG A 29 9.76 -3.38 -18.07
N GLU A 30 10.58 -4.11 -17.32
CA GLU A 30 10.55 -5.57 -17.34
C GLU A 30 9.29 -6.11 -16.65
N MET A 31 8.88 -5.49 -15.53
CA MET A 31 7.64 -5.87 -14.83
C MET A 31 6.39 -5.68 -15.70
N SER A 32 6.33 -4.63 -16.52
CA SER A 32 5.19 -4.42 -17.42
C SER A 32 5.08 -5.47 -18.54
N LYS A 33 6.18 -6.21 -18.82
CA LYS A 33 6.19 -7.35 -19.75
C LYS A 33 5.80 -8.68 -19.11
N GLY A 34 5.56 -8.72 -17.79
CA GLY A 34 5.25 -9.98 -17.09
C GLY A 34 6.35 -10.48 -16.16
N GLU A 35 7.52 -9.83 -16.11
CA GLU A 35 8.61 -10.31 -15.27
C GLU A 35 8.41 -9.94 -13.79
N SER A 36 8.69 -10.87 -12.87
CA SER A 36 8.63 -10.57 -11.43
C SER A 36 9.70 -9.53 -11.05
N PHE A 37 9.45 -8.73 -10.00
CA PHE A 37 10.39 -7.72 -9.53
C PHE A 37 11.82 -8.27 -9.32
N VAL A 38 11.96 -9.38 -8.58
CA VAL A 38 13.27 -9.99 -8.29
C VAL A 38 13.95 -10.51 -9.55
N ARG A 39 13.18 -11.10 -10.48
CA ARG A 39 13.75 -11.57 -11.75
C ARG A 39 14.25 -10.41 -12.62
N SER A 40 13.53 -9.30 -12.64
CA SER A 40 13.93 -8.07 -13.31
C SER A 40 15.22 -7.50 -12.72
N VAL A 41 15.31 -7.40 -11.39
CA VAL A 41 16.53 -6.99 -10.68
C VAL A 41 17.70 -7.93 -10.99
N ASN A 42 17.47 -9.24 -10.92
CA ASN A 42 18.50 -10.24 -11.19
C ASN A 42 18.96 -10.24 -12.65
N SER A 43 18.07 -9.98 -13.61
CA SER A 43 18.45 -9.81 -15.02
C SER A 43 19.40 -8.63 -15.18
N ILE A 44 19.03 -7.48 -14.60
CA ILE A 44 19.84 -6.28 -14.65
C ILE A 44 21.20 -6.53 -13.99
N ALA A 45 21.23 -7.15 -12.81
CA ALA A 45 22.48 -7.49 -12.11
C ALA A 45 23.41 -8.36 -12.98
N ARG A 46 22.89 -9.39 -13.67
CA ARG A 46 23.70 -10.19 -14.62
C ARG A 46 24.24 -9.37 -15.77
N GLU A 47 23.41 -8.51 -16.36
CA GLU A 47 23.77 -7.70 -17.52
C GLU A 47 24.92 -6.73 -17.24
N ILE A 48 25.08 -6.32 -15.98
CA ILE A 48 26.16 -5.42 -15.52
C ILE A 48 27.30 -6.16 -14.81
N GLY A 49 27.29 -7.50 -14.79
CA GLY A 49 28.36 -8.32 -14.23
C GLY A 49 28.36 -8.45 -12.69
N LEU A 50 27.25 -8.15 -12.02
CA LEU A 50 27.08 -8.36 -10.57
C LEU A 50 26.46 -9.73 -10.28
N ASP A 51 26.72 -10.26 -9.08
CA ASP A 51 26.13 -11.52 -8.62
C ASP A 51 24.64 -11.34 -8.28
N PRO A 52 23.70 -11.97 -9.02
CA PRO A 52 22.27 -11.85 -8.78
C PRO A 52 21.84 -12.40 -7.42
N ASP A 53 22.59 -13.36 -6.87
CA ASP A 53 22.24 -13.98 -5.59
C ASP A 53 22.37 -13.00 -4.41
N GLY A 54 23.08 -11.88 -4.61
CA GLY A 54 23.20 -10.77 -3.67
C GLY A 54 21.95 -9.86 -3.57
N TYR A 55 20.95 -10.03 -4.45
CA TYR A 55 19.77 -9.17 -4.55
C TYR A 55 18.46 -9.94 -4.29
N LYS A 56 18.23 -10.34 -3.04
CA LYS A 56 17.05 -11.10 -2.62
C LYS A 56 16.15 -10.29 -1.69
N LEU A 57 14.85 -10.58 -1.78
CA LEU A 57 13.82 -10.13 -0.83
C LEU A 57 13.07 -11.35 -0.32
N ASN A 58 12.76 -11.36 0.97
CA ASN A 58 11.89 -12.37 1.56
C ASN A 58 10.49 -11.76 1.81
N PRO A 59 9.47 -12.14 1.03
CA PRO A 59 8.11 -11.63 1.22
C PRO A 59 7.52 -11.98 2.60
N GLU A 60 7.88 -13.09 3.23
CA GLU A 60 7.41 -13.44 4.58
C GLU A 60 7.98 -12.47 5.61
N SER A 61 9.29 -12.19 5.57
CA SER A 61 9.90 -11.20 6.47
C SER A 61 9.33 -9.78 6.29
N ILE A 62 8.89 -9.44 5.08
CA ILE A 62 8.21 -8.16 4.81
C ILE A 62 6.83 -8.12 5.46
N ALA A 63 6.07 -9.21 5.32
CA ALA A 63 4.76 -9.34 5.94
C ALA A 63 4.87 -9.32 7.48
N ASP A 64 5.86 -10.02 8.04
CA ASP A 64 6.13 -10.06 9.49
C ASP A 64 6.50 -8.68 10.04
N GLU A 65 7.38 -7.94 9.35
CA GLU A 65 7.75 -6.57 9.75
C GLU A 65 6.53 -5.64 9.69
N ALA A 66 5.73 -5.72 8.62
CA ALA A 66 4.52 -4.92 8.50
C ALA A 66 3.53 -5.24 9.62
N LEU A 67 3.29 -6.53 9.89
CA LEU A 67 2.41 -6.97 10.98
C LEU A 67 2.94 -6.50 12.34
N GLY A 68 4.25 -6.59 12.56
CA GLY A 68 4.90 -6.11 13.77
C GLY A 68 4.69 -4.61 14.00
N ILE A 69 4.76 -3.78 12.96
CA ILE A 69 4.44 -2.34 13.06
C ILE A 69 2.96 -2.15 13.44
N LEU A 70 2.04 -2.86 12.79
CA LEU A 70 0.60 -2.71 13.01
C LEU A 70 0.12 -3.24 14.39
N GLN A 71 0.85 -4.17 14.99
CA GLN A 71 0.51 -4.75 16.29
C GLN A 71 1.03 -3.94 17.49
N ARG A 72 2.01 -3.04 17.29
CA ARG A 72 2.65 -2.30 18.39
C ARG A 72 1.69 -1.39 19.16
N ASP A 73 0.84 -0.65 18.45
CA ASP A 73 -0.10 0.30 19.06
C ASP A 73 -1.36 0.43 18.21
N TYR A 74 -2.50 0.03 18.79
CA TYR A 74 -3.79 0.07 18.13
C TYR A 74 -4.19 1.48 17.68
N SER A 75 -3.91 2.51 18.49
CA SER A 75 -4.26 3.89 18.17
C SER A 75 -3.47 4.38 16.96
N ARG A 76 -2.18 4.04 16.90
CA ARG A 76 -1.33 4.34 15.73
C ARG A 76 -1.81 3.59 14.50
N THR A 77 -2.21 2.33 14.65
CA THR A 77 -2.79 1.54 13.56
C THR A 77 -4.07 2.14 13.01
N LEU A 78 -4.96 2.67 13.87
CA LEU A 78 -6.14 3.42 13.43
C LEU A 78 -5.77 4.70 12.68
N MET A 79 -4.78 5.45 13.17
CA MET A 79 -4.28 6.65 12.47
C MET A 79 -3.73 6.28 11.09
N MET A 80 -2.81 5.32 11.01
CA MET A 80 -2.28 4.81 9.73
C MET A 80 -3.39 4.35 8.79
N SER A 81 -4.40 3.62 9.30
CA SER A 81 -5.55 3.17 8.51
C SER A 81 -6.28 4.34 7.85
N ALA A 82 -6.53 5.42 8.61
CA ALA A 82 -7.19 6.62 8.09
C ALA A 82 -6.34 7.32 7.03
N VAL A 83 -5.01 7.36 7.20
CA VAL A 83 -4.08 7.94 6.23
C VAL A 83 -4.08 7.16 4.93
N LEU A 84 -3.88 5.84 5.01
CA LEU A 84 -3.81 4.98 3.83
C LEU A 84 -5.14 4.95 3.07
N ALA A 85 -6.28 4.99 3.79
CA ALA A 85 -7.60 5.11 3.18
C ALA A 85 -7.73 6.41 2.38
N ARG A 86 -7.30 7.54 2.94
CA ARG A 86 -7.29 8.82 2.22
C ARG A 86 -6.37 8.83 1.02
N MET A 87 -5.18 8.25 1.14
CA MET A 87 -4.26 8.14 0.01
C MET A 87 -4.85 7.28 -1.11
N MET A 88 -5.57 6.21 -0.78
CA MET A 88 -6.24 5.38 -1.78
C MET A 88 -7.32 6.15 -2.57
N GLU A 89 -8.06 7.04 -1.91
CA GLU A 89 -9.07 7.90 -2.57
C GLU A 89 -8.48 9.11 -3.30
N SER A 90 -7.22 9.45 -3.02
CA SER A 90 -6.54 10.58 -3.65
C SER A 90 -6.14 10.31 -5.10
N LYS A 91 -5.92 11.37 -5.87
CA LYS A 91 -5.49 11.29 -7.27
C LYS A 91 -4.03 11.73 -7.42
N GLY A 92 -3.34 11.21 -8.43
CA GLY A 92 -2.00 11.66 -8.80
C GLY A 92 -0.90 11.06 -7.94
N LYS A 93 0.08 11.88 -7.54
CA LYS A 93 1.35 11.41 -6.93
C LYS A 93 1.21 10.92 -5.48
N ASP A 94 0.17 11.37 -4.78
CA ASP A 94 -0.10 11.00 -3.40
C ASP A 94 -0.97 9.73 -3.30
N ALA A 95 -1.40 9.19 -4.46
CA ALA A 95 -2.25 8.03 -4.53
C ALA A 95 -1.51 6.76 -4.10
N LEU A 96 -2.04 6.10 -3.06
CA LEU A 96 -1.59 4.76 -2.71
C LEU A 96 -2.12 3.77 -3.75
N PRO A 97 -1.28 2.91 -4.35
CA PRO A 97 -1.77 1.89 -5.26
C PRO A 97 -2.82 0.99 -4.58
N PRO A 98 -4.02 0.80 -5.17
CA PRO A 98 -5.07 -0.03 -4.57
C PRO A 98 -4.60 -1.43 -4.15
N PRO A 99 -3.74 -2.15 -4.92
CA PRO A 99 -3.22 -3.43 -4.46
C PRO A 99 -2.45 -3.40 -3.13
N ALA A 100 -1.66 -2.35 -2.89
CA ALA A 100 -0.94 -2.18 -1.62
C ALA A 100 -1.92 -1.92 -0.47
N PHE A 101 -2.97 -1.13 -0.73
CA PHE A 101 -4.06 -0.92 0.23
C PHE A 101 -4.84 -2.22 0.52
N PHE A 102 -5.04 -3.08 -0.47
CA PHE A 102 -5.68 -4.38 -0.21
C PHE A 102 -4.81 -5.28 0.65
N ALA A 103 -3.49 -5.31 0.44
CA ALA A 103 -2.58 -6.06 1.29
C ALA A 103 -2.61 -5.54 2.74
N PHE A 104 -2.70 -4.21 2.92
CA PHE A 104 -2.91 -3.60 4.23
C PHE A 104 -4.18 -4.14 4.92
N LEU A 105 -5.32 -4.15 4.23
CA LEU A 105 -6.58 -4.65 4.80
C LEU A 105 -6.50 -6.13 5.19
N GLU A 106 -5.81 -6.95 4.41
CA GLU A 106 -5.60 -8.37 4.74
C GLU A 106 -4.77 -8.53 6.02
N LEU A 107 -3.66 -7.77 6.14
CA LEU A 107 -2.84 -7.79 7.35
C LEU A 107 -3.60 -7.29 8.57
N LEU A 108 -4.35 -6.19 8.44
CA LEU A 108 -5.20 -5.70 9.52
C LEU A 108 -6.21 -6.73 9.99
N SER A 109 -6.84 -7.46 9.06
CA SER A 109 -7.82 -8.50 9.41
C SER A 109 -7.22 -9.70 10.15
N ALA A 110 -5.90 -9.89 10.05
CA ALA A 110 -5.17 -10.93 10.76
C ALA A 110 -4.74 -10.52 12.17
N ILE A 111 -4.87 -9.24 12.53
CA ILE A 111 -4.52 -8.75 13.87
C ILE A 111 -5.68 -9.05 14.82
N PRO A 112 -5.47 -9.83 15.90
CA PRO A 112 -6.50 -10.01 16.92
C PRO A 112 -6.81 -8.66 17.57
N ASP A 113 -8.03 -8.47 18.08
CA ASP A 113 -8.43 -7.24 18.77
C ASP A 113 -7.42 -6.88 19.86
N ALA A 114 -6.55 -5.90 19.57
CA ALA A 114 -5.48 -5.52 20.46
C ALA A 114 -6.05 -4.83 21.70
N PRO A 115 -5.45 -5.02 22.90
CA PRO A 115 -5.83 -4.26 24.07
C PRO A 115 -5.66 -2.77 23.79
N ARG A 116 -6.71 -1.97 24.01
CA ARG A 116 -6.68 -0.51 23.87
C ARG A 116 -5.73 0.09 24.91
N ARG A 117 -4.43 0.14 24.63
CA ARG A 117 -3.47 0.93 25.39
C ARG A 117 -3.35 2.28 24.69
N ILE A 118 -3.77 3.33 25.38
CA ILE A 118 -3.54 4.72 24.97
C ILE A 118 -2.09 5.02 25.36
N SER A 119 -1.20 5.17 24.39
CA SER A 119 0.15 5.67 24.65
C SER A 119 0.17 7.18 24.35
N ASP A 120 0.69 7.98 25.29
CA ASP A 120 0.73 9.46 25.21
C ASP A 120 1.92 9.99 24.36
N GLY A 121 2.47 9.17 23.46
CA GLY A 121 3.74 9.44 22.76
C GLY A 121 3.62 9.66 21.25
N VAL A 122 3.67 10.95 20.85
CA VAL A 122 4.27 11.60 19.66
C VAL A 122 3.89 11.18 18.22
N SER A 123 3.36 12.16 17.48
CA SER A 123 2.94 12.13 16.06
C SER A 123 4.02 11.73 15.04
N MET A 124 5.30 11.98 15.29
CA MET A 124 6.39 11.73 14.33
C MET A 124 6.60 10.24 14.02
N GLU A 125 6.42 9.34 15.00
CA GLU A 125 6.50 7.90 14.75
C GLU A 125 5.39 7.42 13.82
N VAL A 126 4.23 8.09 13.76
CA VAL A 126 3.12 7.68 12.91
C VAL A 126 3.44 7.92 11.44
N ASP A 127 4.04 9.06 11.09
CA ASP A 127 4.39 9.39 9.70
C ASP A 127 5.49 8.48 9.15
N GLU A 128 6.53 8.21 9.96
CA GLU A 128 7.60 7.27 9.61
C GLU A 128 7.08 5.85 9.44
N ASN A 129 6.27 5.36 10.39
CA ASN A 129 5.67 4.04 10.30
C ASN A 129 4.68 3.94 9.12
N THR A 130 3.92 4.99 8.82
CA THR A 130 3.03 5.02 7.66
C THR A 130 3.83 4.89 6.37
N THR A 131 4.89 5.69 6.22
CA THR A 131 5.77 5.64 5.05
C THR A 131 6.41 4.26 4.92
N ARG A 132 6.87 3.68 6.03
CA ARG A 132 7.44 2.34 6.06
C ARG A 132 6.44 1.26 5.66
N ILE A 133 5.21 1.33 6.17
CA ILE A 133 4.12 0.43 5.76
C ILE A 133 3.85 0.56 4.26
N ILE A 134 3.80 1.76 3.70
CA ILE A 134 3.61 1.95 2.26
C ILE A 134 4.72 1.24 1.47
N GLU A 135 5.99 1.41 1.85
CA GLU A 135 7.12 0.75 1.19
C GLU A 135 7.07 -0.78 1.31
N LEU A 136 6.78 -1.29 2.52
CA LEU A 136 6.69 -2.73 2.78
C LEU A 136 5.56 -3.34 1.96
N LEU A 137 4.37 -2.75 1.96
CA LEU A 137 3.21 -3.31 1.26
C LEU A 137 3.31 -3.20 -0.25
N THR A 138 3.81 -2.09 -0.77
CA THR A 138 4.06 -1.95 -2.21
C THR A 138 5.12 -2.95 -2.68
N THR A 139 6.16 -3.20 -1.88
CA THR A 139 7.15 -4.25 -2.13
C THR A 139 6.52 -5.64 -2.02
N LEU A 140 5.74 -5.91 -0.98
CA LEU A 140 5.13 -7.21 -0.74
C LEU A 140 4.27 -7.62 -1.94
N VAL A 141 3.40 -6.72 -2.40
CA VAL A 141 2.53 -6.97 -3.56
C VAL A 141 3.34 -7.13 -4.85
N SER A 142 4.48 -6.46 -5.01
CA SER A 142 5.35 -6.66 -6.17
C SER A 142 5.99 -8.06 -6.21
N LEU A 143 6.07 -8.73 -5.05
CA LEU A 143 6.64 -10.07 -4.91
C LEU A 143 5.58 -11.18 -4.96
N ILE A 144 4.40 -10.97 -4.36
CA ILE A 144 3.38 -12.02 -4.24
C ILE A 144 2.37 -12.06 -5.39
N CYS A 145 2.31 -11.00 -6.21
CA CYS A 145 1.40 -10.90 -7.34
C CYS A 145 2.15 -10.92 -8.68
N GLU A 146 1.48 -11.43 -9.72
CA GLU A 146 1.96 -11.37 -11.11
C GLU A 146 1.46 -10.09 -11.78
N TRP A 147 2.36 -9.38 -12.46
CA TRP A 147 2.11 -8.05 -13.02
C TRP A 147 2.15 -8.05 -14.54
N SER A 148 1.34 -7.19 -15.15
CA SER A 148 1.33 -6.91 -16.57
C SER A 148 1.20 -5.40 -16.79
N LYS A 149 1.24 -4.96 -18.06
CA LYS A 149 0.90 -3.57 -18.44
C LYS A 149 -0.48 -3.11 -17.93
N ASP A 150 -1.43 -4.03 -17.78
CA ASP A 150 -2.81 -3.75 -17.36
C ASP A 150 -2.98 -3.91 -15.83
N GLY A 151 -1.87 -4.03 -15.08
CA GLY A 151 -1.83 -4.23 -13.64
C GLY A 151 -1.72 -5.72 -13.26
N ILE A 152 -2.21 -6.06 -12.07
CA ILE A 152 -2.12 -7.43 -11.54
C ILE A 152 -3.02 -8.38 -12.34
N HIS A 153 -2.47 -9.50 -12.81
CA HIS A 153 -3.21 -10.53 -13.55
C HIS A 153 -3.19 -11.92 -12.89
N GLY A 154 -2.46 -12.10 -11.79
CA GLY A 154 -2.45 -13.37 -11.07
C GLY A 154 -1.66 -13.33 -9.76
N VAL A 155 -1.47 -14.52 -9.18
CA VAL A 155 -0.57 -14.76 -8.05
C VAL A 155 0.80 -15.14 -8.59
N ALA A 156 1.88 -14.61 -8.01
CA ALA A 156 3.23 -14.91 -8.46
C ALA A 156 3.54 -16.41 -8.32
N ARG A 157 4.25 -16.99 -9.30
CA ARG A 157 4.58 -18.43 -9.32
C ARG A 157 5.42 -18.89 -8.14
N ASN A 158 6.22 -17.98 -7.59
CA ASN A 158 7.11 -18.18 -6.44
C ASN A 158 6.56 -17.53 -5.16
N CYS A 159 5.25 -17.25 -5.09
CA CYS A 159 4.61 -16.79 -3.87
C CYS A 159 4.73 -17.88 -2.77
N PRO A 160 5.22 -17.56 -1.56
CA PRO A 160 5.25 -18.51 -0.46
C PRO A 160 3.86 -19.01 -0.10
N GLU A 161 3.75 -20.27 0.29
CA GLU A 161 2.45 -20.91 0.61
C GLU A 161 1.65 -20.15 1.68
N SER A 162 2.34 -19.62 2.69
CA SER A 162 1.81 -18.79 3.77
C SER A 162 1.10 -17.53 3.26
N LEU A 163 1.55 -16.97 2.13
CA LEU A 163 1.05 -15.70 1.57
C LEU A 163 0.11 -15.88 0.37
N ILE A 164 -0.07 -17.11 -0.14
CA ILE A 164 -1.02 -17.39 -1.24
C ILE A 164 -2.44 -16.91 -0.93
N PRO A 165 -3.01 -17.09 0.28
CA PRO A 165 -4.36 -16.59 0.59
C PRO A 165 -4.46 -15.07 0.44
N MET A 166 -3.49 -14.34 0.97
CA MET A 166 -3.39 -12.88 0.84
C MET A 166 -3.25 -12.46 -0.62
N ALA A 167 -2.34 -13.08 -1.37
CA ALA A 167 -2.13 -12.77 -2.79
C ALA A 167 -3.40 -12.98 -3.62
N ARG A 168 -4.14 -14.07 -3.37
CA ARG A 168 -5.44 -14.33 -4.00
C ARG A 168 -6.48 -13.28 -3.64
N SER A 169 -6.54 -12.84 -2.38
CA SER A 169 -7.45 -11.78 -1.95
C SER A 169 -7.11 -10.45 -2.63
N VAL A 170 -5.84 -10.05 -2.61
CA VAL A 170 -5.33 -8.84 -3.29
C VAL A 170 -5.65 -8.88 -4.78
N PHE A 171 -5.39 -10.00 -5.45
CA PHE A 171 -5.72 -10.16 -6.87
C PHE A 171 -7.22 -9.98 -7.15
N ARG A 172 -8.09 -10.69 -6.40
CA ARG A 172 -9.55 -10.61 -6.56
C ARG A 172 -10.07 -9.20 -6.32
N LYS A 173 -9.64 -8.55 -5.24
CA LYS A 173 -10.02 -7.16 -4.90
C LYS A 173 -9.51 -6.18 -5.96
N THR A 174 -8.31 -6.41 -6.49
CA THR A 174 -7.76 -5.61 -7.59
C THR A 174 -8.59 -5.76 -8.87
N LYS A 175 -9.00 -6.97 -9.24
CA LYS A 175 -9.86 -7.18 -10.41
C LYS A 175 -11.24 -6.55 -10.26
N LEU A 176 -11.82 -6.65 -9.06
CA LEU A 176 -13.07 -6.00 -8.71
C LEU A 176 -12.94 -4.47 -8.85
N TYR A 177 -11.87 -3.90 -8.31
CA TYR A 177 -11.54 -2.47 -8.44
C TYR A 177 -11.34 -2.02 -9.88
N GLN A 178 -10.56 -2.77 -10.67
CA GLN A 178 -10.36 -2.51 -12.10
C GLN A 178 -11.66 -2.58 -12.91
N GLY A 179 -12.63 -3.37 -12.45
CA GLY A 179 -13.98 -3.47 -13.02
C GLY A 179 -14.93 -2.34 -12.60
N GLY A 180 -14.47 -1.32 -11.86
CA GLY A 180 -15.32 -0.22 -11.42
C GLY A 180 -16.11 -0.50 -10.14
N LEU A 181 -15.78 -1.57 -9.41
CA LEU A 181 -16.52 -2.04 -8.24
C LEU A 181 -15.67 -1.95 -6.97
N TRP A 182 -16.33 -1.90 -5.82
CA TRP A 182 -15.70 -1.83 -4.49
C TRP A 182 -16.43 -2.69 -3.47
N THR A 183 -15.71 -3.28 -2.52
CA THR A 183 -16.31 -3.95 -1.35
C THR A 183 -16.32 -2.98 -0.17
N CYS A 184 -17.50 -2.53 0.23
CA CYS A 184 -17.66 -1.61 1.36
C CYS A 184 -16.99 -2.17 2.63
N ILE A 185 -16.03 -1.42 3.19
CA ILE A 185 -15.25 -1.86 4.36
C ILE A 185 -16.10 -2.07 5.63
N SER A 186 -17.28 -1.43 5.69
CA SER A 186 -18.17 -1.49 6.85
C SER A 186 -19.17 -2.66 6.79
N CYS A 187 -19.74 -2.96 5.62
CA CYS A 187 -20.81 -3.97 5.52
C CYS A 187 -20.53 -5.10 4.52
N GLY A 188 -19.38 -5.11 3.86
CA GLY A 188 -18.97 -6.15 2.91
C GLY A 188 -19.75 -6.17 1.59
N ARG A 189 -20.69 -5.24 1.36
CA ARG A 189 -21.44 -5.17 0.10
C ARG A 189 -20.59 -4.66 -1.06
N ILE A 190 -20.77 -5.29 -2.23
CA ILE A 190 -20.16 -4.83 -3.47
C ILE A 190 -21.01 -3.69 -4.05
N VAL A 191 -20.37 -2.56 -4.34
CA VAL A 191 -20.99 -1.33 -4.87
C VAL A 191 -20.15 -0.75 -6.00
N GLY A 192 -20.70 0.17 -6.78
CA GLY A 192 -19.92 0.90 -7.79
C GLY A 192 -18.90 1.82 -7.12
N LEU A 193 -17.70 1.99 -7.69
CA LEU A 193 -16.68 2.89 -7.16
C LEU A 193 -17.18 4.34 -7.02
N GLY A 194 -17.96 4.81 -8.00
CA GLY A 194 -18.57 6.14 -7.97
C GLY A 194 -19.64 6.33 -6.89
N GLU A 195 -20.10 5.24 -6.25
CA GLU A 195 -21.08 5.26 -5.16
C GLU A 195 -20.41 5.20 -3.77
N THR A 196 -19.06 5.17 -3.75
CA THR A 196 -18.29 5.09 -2.51
C THR A 196 -17.80 6.46 -2.05
N ARG A 197 -17.78 6.63 -0.73
CA ARG A 197 -17.17 7.78 -0.05
C ARG A 197 -16.49 7.27 1.20
N ALA A 198 -15.27 7.72 1.50
CA ALA A 198 -14.47 7.19 2.60
C ALA A 198 -14.40 5.65 2.59
N LEU A 199 -14.31 5.06 1.38
CA LEU A 199 -14.30 3.61 1.16
C LEU A 199 -15.54 2.84 1.66
N VAL A 200 -16.65 3.53 1.95
CA VAL A 200 -17.92 2.91 2.34
C VAL A 200 -19.02 3.17 1.31
N CYS A 201 -20.05 2.32 1.29
CA CYS A 201 -21.23 2.56 0.48
C CYS A 201 -22.08 3.69 1.06
N SER A 202 -22.88 4.34 0.22
CA SER A 202 -23.79 5.44 0.58
C SER A 202 -24.65 5.16 1.82
N GLN A 203 -25.13 3.92 1.98
CA GLN A 203 -25.94 3.54 3.14
C GLN A 203 -25.15 3.53 4.45
N CYS A 204 -23.91 3.03 4.43
CA CYS A 204 -23.03 3.06 5.59
C CYS A 204 -22.56 4.48 5.91
N ASP A 205 -22.23 5.27 4.89
CA ASP A 205 -21.87 6.70 5.04
C ASP A 205 -22.98 7.48 5.76
N THR A 206 -24.22 7.34 5.30
CA THR A 206 -25.39 7.99 5.90
C THR A 206 -25.58 7.59 7.36
N ARG A 207 -25.46 6.30 7.68
CA ARG A 207 -25.59 5.80 9.07
C ARG A 207 -24.51 6.37 9.99
N MET A 208 -23.27 6.47 9.50
CA MET A 208 -22.17 7.03 10.28
C MET A 208 -22.35 8.53 10.51
N ALA A 209 -22.86 9.27 9.52
CA ALA A 209 -23.18 10.69 9.66
C ALA A 209 -24.23 10.96 10.75
N HIS A 210 -25.23 10.09 10.90
CA HIS A 210 -26.25 10.22 11.96
C HIS A 210 -25.76 9.83 13.36
N THR A 211 -24.65 9.10 13.48
CA THR A 211 -24.12 8.62 14.76
C THR A 211 -23.27 9.70 15.47
N PHE A 212 -22.77 10.70 14.73
CA PHE A 212 -22.00 11.83 15.27
C PHE A 212 -22.68 13.18 14.97
N PRO A 213 -23.81 13.51 15.64
CA PRO A 213 -24.46 14.80 15.48
C PRO A 213 -23.66 15.86 16.23
N GLY A 214 -22.67 16.48 15.58
CA GLY A 214 -21.89 17.55 16.22
C GLY A 214 -20.65 18.06 15.49
N VAL A 215 -20.11 17.31 14.53
CA VAL A 215 -19.07 17.84 13.63
C VAL A 215 -19.80 18.42 12.43
N GLY A 216 -19.96 19.75 12.40
CA GLY A 216 -20.61 20.45 11.30
C GLY A 216 -20.10 19.91 9.96
N LEU A 217 -21.02 19.47 9.11
CA LEU A 217 -20.74 19.21 7.70
C LEU A 217 -20.01 20.43 7.14
N PRO A 218 -18.77 20.30 6.61
CA PRO A 218 -18.25 21.34 5.75
C PRO A 218 -19.26 21.46 4.61
N SER A 219 -19.83 22.65 4.47
CA SER A 219 -20.71 23.00 3.37
C SER A 219 -20.07 22.64 2.04
N SER A 220 -20.93 22.49 1.03
CA SER A 220 -20.71 22.01 -0.33
C SER A 220 -19.69 22.77 -1.20
N LYS A 221 -18.62 23.32 -0.62
CA LYS A 221 -17.43 23.73 -1.35
C LYS A 221 -16.32 22.76 -0.98
N GLU A 222 -15.92 21.98 -1.98
CA GLU A 222 -14.68 21.20 -1.99
C GLU A 222 -13.59 21.91 -1.18
N ARG A 223 -13.17 21.31 -0.07
CA ARG A 223 -11.77 21.40 0.29
C ARG A 223 -11.09 20.36 -0.58
N GLU A 224 -10.66 20.75 -1.78
CA GLU A 224 -9.68 19.99 -2.52
C GLU A 224 -8.42 19.95 -1.66
N ARG A 225 -8.34 18.95 -0.78
CA ARG A 225 -7.11 18.65 -0.03
C ARG A 225 -6.14 18.05 -1.03
N VAL A 226 -5.32 18.91 -1.62
CA VAL A 226 -4.21 18.52 -2.49
C VAL A 226 -3.04 18.06 -1.62
N GLY A 227 -3.09 16.81 -1.17
CA GLY A 227 -1.96 16.15 -0.51
C GLY A 227 -1.93 16.25 1.02
N TYR A 228 -1.07 15.41 1.60
CA TYR A 228 -0.88 15.27 3.05
C TYR A 228 -0.15 16.51 3.61
N GLY A 229 -0.73 17.15 4.62
CA GLY A 229 -0.10 18.26 5.35
C GLY A 229 0.01 19.60 4.62
N ARG A 230 -0.69 19.81 3.49
CA ARG A 230 -0.66 21.09 2.75
C ARG A 230 -2.06 21.65 2.49
N ALA A 231 -2.20 22.96 2.65
CA ALA A 231 -3.34 23.70 2.12
C ALA A 231 -3.15 23.97 0.61
N GLU A 232 -4.20 24.48 -0.07
CA GLU A 232 -4.18 24.78 -1.51
C GLU A 232 -3.04 25.72 -1.94
N ASP A 233 -2.48 26.49 -1.01
CA ASP A 233 -1.35 27.40 -1.23
C ASP A 233 0.03 26.73 -1.04
N GLY A 234 0.07 25.43 -0.78
CA GLY A 234 1.29 24.66 -0.57
C GLY A 234 1.98 24.88 0.78
N LYS A 235 1.36 25.62 1.72
CA LYS A 235 1.94 25.84 3.05
C LYS A 235 1.66 24.66 3.99
N PRO A 236 2.58 24.35 4.93
CA PRO A 236 2.30 23.45 6.03
C PRO A 236 1.09 23.96 6.81
N LEU A 237 0.21 23.05 7.23
CA LEU A 237 -0.79 23.39 8.24
C LEU A 237 -0.05 23.64 9.56
N GLU A 238 -0.12 24.88 10.06
CA GLU A 238 0.29 25.24 11.43
C GLU A 238 -0.57 24.52 12.47
#